data_AF-A0A0E0EY13-F1
#
_entry.id   AF-A0A0E0EY13-F1
#
_cell.length_a   1.000
_cell.length_b   1.000
_cell.length_c   1.000
_cell.angle_alpha   90.00
_cell.angle_beta   90.00
_cell.angle_gamma   90.00
#
_symmetry.space_group_name_H-M   'P 1'
#
loop_
_entity.id
_entity.type
_entity.pdbx_description
1 polymer ?
#
loop_
_entity_poly.entity_id
_entity_poly.type
_entity_poly.pdbx_seq_one_letter_code
_entity_poly.pdbx_strand_id
1 'polypeptide(L)'
;MYFFCIVIQGDVLKCDLPYFDICVANIPYQISSPLTFKLLSHRPISRCAVIMFQREFAMRLVAQPGDSLCCRLSVNVQLLSRVSHLLKVGRNNFRPPPKVDSSVVRIEPRKPLPPTLGAIFKQKHALELLEKNYKTMQSLQLTSDAEKDEEKMSPDDVALLSMT
;
A
#
# COMPACT_ATOMS: atom_id res chain seq x y z
N MET A 1 -20.41 27.53 15.16
CA MET A 1 -19.87 26.22 14.73
C MET A 1 -19.32 25.55 15.98
N TYR A 2 -20.08 24.62 16.57
CA TYR A 2 -19.66 23.95 17.81
C TYR A 2 -18.69 22.82 17.46
N PHE A 3 -17.50 22.85 18.04
CA PHE A 3 -16.56 21.73 17.98
C PHE A 3 -16.88 20.79 19.13
N PHE A 4 -17.21 19.53 18.82
CA PHE A 4 -17.39 18.48 19.80
C PHE A 4 -16.17 17.56 19.77
N CYS A 5 -15.63 17.23 20.94
CA CYS A 5 -14.54 16.27 21.08
C CYS A 5 -15.09 15.02 21.78
N ILE A 6 -14.98 13.86 21.12
CA ILE A 6 -15.36 12.57 21.69
C ILE A 6 -14.07 11.78 21.90
N VAL A 7 -13.86 11.32 23.13
CA VAL A 7 -12.74 10.45 23.49
C VAL A 7 -13.25 9.02 23.60
N ILE A 8 -12.69 8.14 22.78
CA ILE A 8 -12.96 6.69 22.83
C ILE A 8 -11.72 6.03 23.43
N GLN A 9 -11.84 5.52 24.64
CA GLN A 9 -10.75 4.80 25.30
C GLN A 9 -10.75 3.33 24.87
N GLY A 10 -9.64 2.87 24.31
CA GLY A 10 -9.46 1.45 23.98
C GLY A 10 -8.28 1.19 23.05
N ASP A 11 -8.08 -0.09 22.75
CA ASP A 11 -7.11 -0.53 21.75
C ASP A 11 -7.71 -0.34 20.36
N VAL A 12 -7.13 0.59 19.59
CA VAL A 12 -7.58 0.91 18.22
C VAL A 12 -7.65 -0.31 17.31
N LEU A 13 -6.85 -1.36 17.55
CA LEU A 13 -6.89 -2.59 16.76
C LEU A 13 -8.11 -3.46 17.09
N LYS A 14 -8.65 -3.36 18.31
CA LYS A 14 -9.80 -4.14 18.78
C LYS A 14 -11.11 -3.36 18.76
N CYS A 15 -11.07 -2.04 18.85
CA CYS A 15 -12.25 -1.18 18.86
C CYS A 15 -12.90 -1.03 17.48
N ASP A 16 -14.22 -0.92 17.44
CA ASP A 16 -14.93 -0.52 16.23
C ASP A 16 -14.75 0.98 16.00
N LEU A 17 -14.26 1.32 14.81
CA LEU A 17 -14.01 2.71 14.45
C LEU A 17 -15.32 3.35 13.94
N PRO A 18 -15.75 4.50 14.50
CA PRO A 18 -16.90 5.22 13.97
C PRO A 18 -16.61 5.70 12.54
N TYR A 19 -17.62 6.22 11.85
CA TYR A 19 -17.39 6.89 10.59
C TYR A 19 -16.46 8.11 10.77
N PHE A 20 -15.51 8.27 9.88
CA PHE A 20 -14.65 9.45 9.79
C PHE A 20 -14.27 9.73 8.33
N ASP A 21 -14.17 11.02 7.99
CA ASP A 21 -13.70 11.45 6.67
C ASP A 21 -12.17 11.42 6.59
N ILE A 22 -11.50 11.88 7.65
CA ILE A 22 -10.04 12.01 7.71
C ILE A 22 -9.53 11.34 8.97
N CYS A 23 -8.51 10.50 8.83
CA CYS A 23 -7.75 9.96 9.94
C CYS A 23 -6.40 10.69 10.03
N VAL A 24 -6.03 11.18 11.21
CA VAL A 24 -4.69 11.68 11.49
C VAL A 24 -4.16 10.90 12.67
N ALA A 25 -2.97 10.30 12.54
CA ALA A 25 -2.46 9.40 13.56
C ALA A 25 -0.93 9.47 13.70
N ASN A 26 -0.48 9.49 14.95
CA ASN A 26 0.89 9.20 15.33
C ASN A 26 0.87 7.91 16.16
N ILE A 27 1.37 6.82 15.60
CA ILE A 27 1.13 5.48 16.13
C ILE A 27 2.42 4.82 16.64
N PRO A 28 2.32 3.95 17.65
CA PRO A 28 3.41 3.05 18.01
C PRO A 28 3.81 2.19 16.80
N TYR A 29 5.11 2.06 16.58
CA TYR A 29 5.64 1.46 15.37
C TYR A 29 5.28 -0.02 15.20
N GLN A 30 5.05 -0.73 16.31
CA GLN A 30 4.68 -2.13 16.35
C GLN A 30 3.31 -2.42 15.72
N ILE A 31 2.41 -1.43 15.71
CA ILE A 31 1.04 -1.58 15.19
C ILE A 31 0.87 -0.99 13.79
N SER A 32 1.95 -0.55 13.13
CA SER A 32 1.89 0.15 11.84
C SER A 32 1.20 -0.64 10.74
N SER A 33 1.59 -1.91 10.58
CA SER A 33 1.00 -2.82 9.59
C SER A 33 -0.48 -3.13 9.89
N PRO A 34 -0.85 -3.68 11.07
CA PRO A 34 -2.25 -4.03 11.34
C PRO A 34 -3.18 -2.81 11.31
N LEU A 35 -2.72 -1.63 11.76
CA LEU A 35 -3.53 -0.42 11.67
C LEU A 35 -3.76 0.01 10.22
N THR A 36 -2.73 -0.07 9.37
CA THR A 36 -2.86 0.28 7.95
C THR A 36 -3.92 -0.60 7.27
N PHE A 37 -3.88 -1.92 7.50
CA PHE A 37 -4.88 -2.84 6.96
C PHE A 37 -6.27 -2.60 7.56
N LYS A 38 -6.36 -2.27 8.86
CA LYS A 38 -7.63 -1.92 9.50
C LYS A 38 -8.27 -0.69 8.86
N LEU A 39 -7.48 0.35 8.55
CA LEU A 39 -7.97 1.57 7.89
C LEU A 39 -8.39 1.31 6.44
N LEU A 40 -7.67 0.47 5.69
CA LEU A 40 -8.05 0.08 4.32
C LEU A 40 -9.32 -0.78 4.28
N SER A 41 -9.54 -1.59 5.32
CA SER A 41 -10.70 -2.46 5.47
C SER A 41 -11.90 -1.74 6.08
N HIS A 42 -11.70 -0.56 6.68
CA HIS A 42 -12.76 0.22 7.31
C HIS A 42 -13.85 0.61 6.30
N ARG A 43 -15.10 0.50 6.74
CA ARG A 43 -16.29 0.87 5.97
C ARG A 43 -17.20 1.71 6.86
N PRO A 44 -17.81 2.78 6.33
CA PRO A 44 -17.65 3.36 4.98
C PRO A 44 -16.23 3.84 4.66
N ILE A 45 -15.86 3.87 3.37
CA ILE A 45 -14.49 4.20 2.94
C ILE A 45 -14.18 5.67 3.24
N SER A 46 -13.23 5.90 4.14
CA SER A 46 -12.69 7.23 4.48
C SER A 46 -12.09 7.95 3.27
N ARG A 47 -11.99 9.28 3.34
CA ARG A 47 -11.44 10.11 2.26
C ARG A 47 -9.92 10.01 2.20
N CYS A 48 -9.26 10.13 3.35
CA CYS A 48 -7.81 10.04 3.45
C CYS A 48 -7.35 9.74 4.88
N ALA A 49 -6.19 9.11 5.00
CA ALA A 49 -5.46 8.98 6.25
C ALA A 49 -4.09 9.64 6.12
N VAL A 50 -3.69 10.43 7.11
CA VAL A 50 -2.37 11.06 7.25
C VAL A 50 -1.72 10.49 8.50
N ILE A 51 -0.79 9.57 8.31
CA ILE A 51 -0.25 8.76 9.40
C ILE A 51 1.27 8.92 9.43
N MET A 52 1.80 9.08 10.64
CA MET A 52 3.22 9.07 10.87
C MET A 52 3.71 7.65 11.17
N PHE A 53 4.72 7.21 10.42
CA PHE A 53 5.38 5.91 10.56
C PHE A 53 6.88 6.07 10.79
N GLN A 54 7.57 4.98 11.14
CA GLN A 54 9.04 4.96 11.02
C GLN A 54 9.44 5.22 9.57
N ARG A 55 10.58 5.88 9.39
CA ARG A 55 11.12 6.22 8.08
C ARG A 55 11.19 5.02 7.14
N GLU A 56 11.67 3.89 7.64
CA GLU A 56 11.88 2.67 6.85
C GLU A 56 10.54 2.05 6.40
N PHE A 57 9.57 1.94 7.32
CA PHE A 57 8.22 1.49 7.01
C PHE A 57 7.49 2.42 6.03
N ALA A 58 7.61 3.74 6.23
CA ALA A 58 7.04 4.73 5.33
C ALA A 58 7.61 4.61 3.92
N MET A 59 8.92 4.38 3.80
CA MET A 59 9.56 4.19 2.50
C MET A 59 9.12 2.91 1.81
N ARG A 60 8.94 1.82 2.55
CA ARG A 60 8.33 0.60 2.00
C ARG A 60 6.94 0.87 1.47
N LEU A 61 6.09 1.61 2.19
CA LEU A 61 4.72 1.91 1.75
C LEU A 61 4.65 2.67 0.41
N VAL A 62 5.59 3.58 0.15
CA VAL A 62 5.62 4.41 -1.06
C VAL A 62 6.48 3.84 -2.19
N ALA A 63 7.28 2.81 -1.91
CA ALA A 63 8.16 2.16 -2.88
C ALA A 63 7.37 1.64 -4.09
N GLN A 64 7.86 1.94 -5.28
CA GLN A 64 7.26 1.51 -6.54
C GLN A 64 7.73 0.10 -6.92
N PRO A 65 6.99 -0.63 -7.77
CA PRO A 65 7.50 -1.87 -8.37
C PRO A 65 8.88 -1.65 -9.02
N GLY A 66 9.85 -2.50 -8.70
CA GLY A 66 11.25 -2.35 -9.12
C GLY A 66 12.17 -1.68 -8.09
N ASP A 67 11.63 -0.99 -7.08
CA ASP A 67 12.45 -0.46 -5.99
C ASP A 67 12.92 -1.59 -5.05
N SER A 68 14.13 -1.45 -4.50
CA SER A 68 14.68 -2.40 -3.51
C SER A 68 13.87 -2.47 -2.21
N LEU A 69 13.09 -1.43 -1.90
CA LEU A 69 12.22 -1.35 -0.73
C LEU A 69 10.79 -1.81 -1.03
N CYS A 70 10.48 -2.16 -2.28
CA CYS A 70 9.18 -2.69 -2.65
C CYS A 70 9.00 -4.07 -2.03
N CYS A 71 7.92 -4.24 -1.28
CA CYS A 71 7.58 -5.51 -0.65
C CYS A 71 6.08 -5.76 -0.74
N ARG A 72 5.64 -6.92 -0.23
CA ARG A 72 4.22 -7.31 -0.20
C ARG A 72 3.31 -6.21 0.37
N LEU A 73 3.76 -5.51 1.41
CA LEU A 73 3.01 -4.41 2.01
C LEU A 73 2.79 -3.26 1.00
N SER A 74 3.83 -2.87 0.27
CA SER A 74 3.80 -1.81 -0.74
C SER A 74 2.72 -2.11 -1.78
N VAL A 75 2.76 -3.32 -2.36
CA VAL A 75 1.82 -3.75 -3.40
C VAL A 75 0.39 -3.79 -2.88
N ASN A 76 0.16 -4.41 -1.72
CA ASN A 76 -1.19 -4.57 -1.15
C ASN A 76 -1.85 -3.22 -0.84
N VAL A 77 -1.08 -2.28 -0.28
CA VAL A 77 -1.61 -0.95 0.05
C VAL A 77 -1.84 -0.13 -1.23
N GLN A 78 -0.91 -0.13 -2.18
CA GLN A 78 -1.01 0.67 -3.41
C GLN A 78 -2.09 0.17 -4.39
N LEU A 79 -2.41 -1.11 -4.30
CA LEU A 79 -3.51 -1.72 -5.02
C LEU A 79 -4.88 -1.13 -4.60
N LEU A 80 -5.05 -0.89 -3.30
CA LEU A 80 -6.30 -0.38 -2.71
C LEU A 80 -6.32 1.14 -2.56
N SER A 81 -5.16 1.79 -2.55
CA SER A 81 -5.03 3.20 -2.21
C SER A 81 -3.89 3.88 -2.98
N ARG A 82 -3.97 5.20 -3.14
CA ARG A 82 -2.83 6.02 -3.52
C ARG A 82 -2.04 6.36 -2.25
N VAL A 83 -0.75 6.07 -2.25
CA VAL A 83 0.14 6.37 -1.13
C VAL A 83 1.10 7.47 -1.54
N SER A 84 1.35 8.44 -0.67
CA SER A 84 2.29 9.54 -0.95
C SER A 84 3.07 9.91 0.31
N HIS A 85 4.39 10.05 0.18
CA HIS A 85 5.23 10.59 1.24
C HIS A 85 5.04 12.11 1.30
N LEU A 86 4.70 12.65 2.47
CA LEU A 86 4.45 14.08 2.64
C LEU A 86 5.68 14.82 3.17
N LEU A 87 6.25 14.33 4.26
CA LEU A 87 7.41 14.96 4.90
C LEU A 87 8.19 14.00 5.80
N LYS A 88 9.46 14.34 6.03
CA LYS A 88 10.34 13.66 6.99
C LYS A 88 10.27 14.36 8.34
N VAL A 89 10.16 13.58 9.42
CA VAL A 89 10.22 14.10 10.80
C VAL A 89 11.46 13.54 11.48
N GLY A 90 12.38 14.42 11.86
CA GLY A 90 13.58 14.02 12.59
C GLY A 90 13.27 13.60 14.03
N ARG A 91 14.02 12.64 14.57
CA ARG A 91 13.84 12.13 15.95
C ARG A 91 13.85 13.21 17.04
N ASN A 92 14.49 14.35 16.80
CA ASN A 92 14.59 15.46 17.76
C ASN A 92 13.25 16.21 17.97
N ASN A 93 12.24 15.93 17.13
CA ASN A 93 10.89 16.48 17.28
C ASN A 93 10.02 15.72 18.29
N PHE A 94 10.57 14.69 18.96
CA PHE A 94 9.85 13.84 19.90
C PHE A 94 10.44 13.94 21.31
N ARG A 95 9.60 13.67 22.32
CA ARG A 95 9.99 13.60 23.73
C ARG A 95 9.38 12.36 24.39
N PRO A 96 10.19 11.36 24.80
CA PRO A 96 11.63 11.21 24.54
C PRO A 96 11.94 10.96 23.05
N PRO A 97 13.17 11.24 22.58
CA PRO A 97 13.54 11.01 21.19
C PRO A 97 13.58 9.51 20.85
N PRO A 98 12.95 9.06 19.75
CA PRO A 98 13.07 7.69 19.28
C PRO A 98 14.46 7.43 18.70
N LYS A 99 14.83 6.16 18.57
CA LYS A 99 16.10 5.74 17.97
C LYS A 99 16.19 5.99 16.46
N VAL A 100 15.05 6.18 15.80
CA VAL A 100 14.92 6.29 14.34
C VAL A 100 14.12 7.52 13.95
N ASP A 101 14.33 7.99 12.72
CA ASP A 101 13.53 9.06 12.13
C ASP A 101 12.14 8.54 11.72
N SER A 102 11.20 9.47 11.58
CA SER A 102 9.82 9.19 11.17
C SER A 102 9.50 9.86 9.84
N SER A 103 8.38 9.49 9.25
CA SER A 103 7.87 10.08 8.03
C SER A 103 6.35 10.08 8.02
N VAL A 104 5.77 11.18 7.55
CA VAL A 104 4.33 11.31 7.41
C VAL A 104 3.94 10.86 6.00
N VAL A 105 2.95 9.98 5.95
CA VAL A 105 2.45 9.37 4.71
C VAL A 105 0.95 9.66 4.60
N ARG A 106 0.53 10.03 3.40
CA ARG A 106 -0.89 10.13 3.02
C ARG A 106 -1.31 8.84 2.33
N ILE A 107 -2.43 8.28 2.76
CA ILE A 107 -3.07 7.10 2.20
C ILE A 107 -4.48 7.49 1.77
N GLU A 108 -4.78 7.35 0.49
CA GLU A 108 -6.08 7.71 -0.09
C GLU A 108 -6.71 6.50 -0.77
N PRO A 109 -7.80 5.93 -0.24
CA PRO A 109 -8.47 4.81 -0.88
C PRO A 109 -8.90 5.15 -2.32
N ARG A 110 -8.66 4.25 -3.27
CA ARG A 110 -9.06 4.45 -4.67
C ARG A 110 -10.59 4.36 -4.81
N LYS A 111 -11.18 5.32 -5.52
CA LYS A 111 -12.61 5.34 -5.90
C LYS A 111 -12.72 5.70 -7.40
N PRO A 112 -13.24 4.81 -8.27
CA PRO A 112 -13.66 3.42 -8.00
C PRO A 112 -12.45 2.51 -7.70
N LEU A 113 -12.71 1.36 -7.04
CA LEU A 113 -11.69 0.31 -6.96
C LEU A 113 -11.35 -0.20 -8.38
N PRO A 114 -10.12 -0.68 -8.61
CA PRO A 114 -9.77 -1.30 -9.89
C PRO A 114 -10.78 -2.41 -10.25
N PRO A 115 -11.27 -2.47 -11.51
CA PRO A 115 -12.32 -3.41 -11.91
C PRO A 115 -11.93 -4.88 -11.71
N THR A 116 -10.64 -5.20 -11.85
CA THR A 116 -10.07 -6.53 -11.55
C THR A 116 -10.23 -6.92 -10.08
N LEU A 117 -10.22 -5.95 -9.16
CA LEU A 117 -10.41 -6.18 -7.72
C LEU A 117 -11.87 -6.16 -7.30
N GLY A 118 -12.74 -5.42 -7.98
CA GLY A 118 -14.17 -5.38 -7.66
C GLY A 118 -14.84 -6.75 -7.71
N ALA A 119 -14.37 -7.65 -8.58
CA ALA A 119 -14.81 -9.04 -8.64
C ALA A 119 -14.21 -9.90 -7.50
N ILE A 120 -12.91 -9.73 -7.21
CA ILE A 120 -12.18 -10.52 -6.20
C ILE A 120 -12.59 -10.14 -4.78
N PHE A 121 -12.76 -8.84 -4.48
CA PHE A 121 -13.13 -8.32 -3.14
C PHE A 121 -14.60 -8.54 -2.75
N LYS A 122 -15.47 -8.93 -3.68
CA LYS A 122 -16.82 -9.40 -3.31
C LYS A 122 -16.77 -10.65 -2.46
N GLN A 123 -15.69 -11.44 -2.57
CA GLN A 123 -15.43 -12.53 -1.63
C GLN A 123 -14.74 -11.98 -0.38
N LYS A 124 -15.40 -12.19 0.77
CA LYS A 124 -14.99 -11.82 2.13
C LYS A 124 -13.54 -12.21 2.50
N HIS A 125 -12.90 -13.08 1.71
CA HIS A 125 -11.54 -13.63 1.88
C HIS A 125 -10.46 -12.98 0.98
N ALA A 126 -10.77 -11.96 0.16
CA ALA A 126 -9.79 -11.37 -0.76
C ALA A 126 -8.53 -10.80 -0.09
N LEU A 127 -8.67 -10.26 1.13
CA LEU A 127 -7.54 -9.75 1.90
C LEU A 127 -6.62 -10.88 2.39
N GLU A 128 -7.17 -12.00 2.85
CA GLU A 128 -6.40 -13.20 3.22
C GLU A 128 -5.71 -13.83 2.00
N LEU A 129 -6.34 -13.78 0.82
CA LEU A 129 -5.76 -14.28 -0.42
C LEU A 129 -4.61 -13.38 -0.90
N LEU A 130 -4.70 -12.07 -0.75
CA LEU A 130 -3.61 -11.14 -1.07
C LEU A 130 -2.40 -11.29 -0.14
N GLU A 131 -2.61 -11.74 1.11
CA GLU A 131 -1.50 -12.11 1.99
C GLU A 131 -0.77 -13.38 1.52
N LYS A 132 -1.50 -14.33 0.94
CA LYS A 132 -1.01 -15.65 0.49
C LYS A 132 -0.43 -15.67 -0.94
N ASN A 133 -0.91 -14.80 -1.83
CA ASN A 133 -0.64 -14.88 -3.28
C ASN A 133 0.53 -14.02 -3.79
N TYR A 134 1.45 -13.59 -2.92
CA TYR A 134 2.64 -12.81 -3.31
C TYR A 134 3.49 -13.51 -4.40
N LYS A 135 3.58 -14.84 -4.38
CA LYS A 135 4.35 -15.61 -5.37
C LYS A 135 3.79 -15.50 -6.80
N THR A 136 2.48 -15.32 -6.94
CA THR A 136 1.81 -15.28 -8.25
C THR A 136 1.94 -13.93 -8.94
N MET A 137 2.00 -12.84 -8.16
CA MET A 137 2.26 -11.49 -8.70
C MET A 137 3.70 -11.36 -9.21
N GLN A 138 4.65 -12.03 -8.54
CA GLN A 138 6.05 -12.04 -8.96
C GLN A 138 6.26 -12.81 -10.27
N SER A 139 5.54 -13.93 -10.48
CA SER A 139 5.57 -14.67 -11.75
C SER A 139 4.94 -13.88 -12.91
N LEU A 140 3.88 -13.10 -12.66
CA LEU A 140 3.25 -12.26 -13.68
C LEU A 140 4.12 -11.06 -14.11
N GLN A 141 4.96 -10.55 -13.21
CA GLN A 141 5.92 -9.49 -13.53
C GLN A 141 7.15 -10.03 -14.28
N LEU A 142 7.62 -11.23 -13.91
CA LEU A 142 8.69 -11.94 -14.65
C LEU A 142 8.27 -12.26 -16.09
N THR A 143 6.99 -12.56 -16.36
CA THR A 143 6.50 -12.80 -17.71
C THR A 143 6.38 -11.53 -18.55
N SER A 144 6.05 -10.37 -17.95
CA SER A 144 5.97 -9.10 -18.69
C SER A 144 7.31 -8.47 -19.02
N ASP A 145 8.37 -8.83 -18.28
CA ASP A 145 9.73 -8.37 -18.58
C ASP A 145 10.42 -9.27 -19.62
N ALA A 146 10.06 -10.57 -19.69
CA ALA A 146 10.57 -11.49 -20.72
C ALA A 146 10.06 -11.17 -22.14
N GLU A 147 8.85 -10.61 -22.27
CA GLU A 147 8.28 -10.23 -23.58
C GLU A 147 8.88 -8.94 -24.16
N LYS A 148 9.64 -8.15 -23.40
CA LYS A 148 10.27 -6.91 -23.89
C LYS A 148 11.68 -7.09 -24.48
N ASP A 149 12.32 -8.24 -24.26
CA ASP A 149 13.68 -8.49 -24.74
C ASP A 149 13.73 -9.32 -26.05
N GLU A 150 12.61 -9.89 -26.52
CA GLU A 150 12.54 -10.60 -27.82
C GLU A 150 12.24 -9.70 -29.03
N GLU A 151 11.85 -8.43 -28.84
CA GLU A 151 11.50 -7.51 -29.94
C GLU A 151 12.71 -6.70 -30.48
N LYS A 152 13.92 -7.26 -30.36
CA LYS A 152 15.13 -6.79 -31.07
C LYS A 152 15.80 -7.94 -31.81
N MET A 153 15.10 -8.49 -32.80
CA MET A 153 15.72 -9.26 -33.90
C MET A 153 15.29 -8.63 -35.22
N SER A 154 16.26 -8.38 -36.11
CA SER A 154 16.07 -7.72 -37.40
C SER A 154 15.10 -8.50 -38.32
N PRO A 155 14.21 -7.84 -39.09
CA PRO A 155 13.24 -8.51 -39.97
C PRO A 155 13.82 -9.29 -41.17
N ASP A 156 15.14 -9.32 -41.36
CA ASP A 156 15.74 -9.80 -42.61
C ASP A 156 16.12 -11.30 -42.62
N ASP A 157 16.00 -12.02 -41.51
CA ASP A 157 16.43 -13.44 -41.43
C ASP A 157 15.30 -14.48 -41.57
N VAL A 158 14.04 -14.07 -41.75
CA VAL A 158 12.89 -15.03 -41.78
C VAL A 158 12.60 -15.58 -43.19
N ALA A 159 13.32 -15.17 -44.24
CA ALA A 159 12.99 -15.52 -45.62
C ALA A 159 13.63 -16.82 -46.18
N LEU A 160 14.40 -17.60 -45.41
CA LEU A 160 15.15 -18.75 -45.97
C LEU A 160 14.65 -20.17 -45.63
N LEU A 161 13.49 -20.33 -44.98
CA LEU A 161 13.00 -21.67 -44.57
C LEU A 161 11.64 -22.05 -45.16
N SER A 162 11.34 -21.62 -46.40
CA SER A 162 10.14 -22.09 -47.13
C SER A 162 10.41 -22.85 -48.43
N MET A 163 11.60 -23.42 -48.64
CA MET A 163 11.81 -24.38 -49.74
C MET A 163 12.78 -25.48 -49.33
N THR A 164 12.24 -26.62 -48.87
CA THR A 164 12.47 -28.01 -49.35
C THR A 164 11.63 -28.95 -48.51
#